data_AF-A0A921E9D7-F1
#
_entry.id   AF-A0A921E9D7-F1
#
_cell.length_a   1.000
_cell.length_b   1.000
_cell.length_c   1.000
_cell.angle_alpha   90.00
_cell.angle_beta   90.00
_cell.angle_gamma   90.00
#
_symmetry.space_group_name_H-M   'P 1'
#
loop_
_entity.id
_entity.type
_entity.pdbx_description
1 polymer ?
#
loop_
_entity_poly.entity_id
_entity_poly.type
_entity_poly.pdbx_seq_one_letter_code
_entity_poly.pdbx_strand_id
1 'polypeptide(L)'
;MEVTTKSMPYDAWKDNEYIEKLVKELRDSGTNVIIGSLDHLINWGRSNSIWPLTFATSCCGIEFVSLGAARFDMARFGWEVARASPRQADFIMVAGTIVHRMAPVLRRLYDQLAEPKYVIACGGCAISGGPFRKSYHVAMGIEDIIPVDVFVPGCPPRPEAMIYGIMQLSRKIKVEKFFGGVNRQEKQEKFLESHPIEGIDDNK
;
A
#
# COMPACT_ATOMS: atom_id res chain seq x y z
N MET A 1 1.18 25.94 -5.88
CA MET A 1 1.36 27.08 -4.97
C MET A 1 2.67 26.81 -4.23
N GLU A 2 3.75 27.49 -4.61
CA GLU A 2 5.07 27.25 -4.03
C GLU A 2 5.08 27.69 -2.55
N VAL A 3 5.40 26.75 -1.65
CA VAL A 3 5.52 27.03 -0.22
C VAL A 3 6.98 27.25 0.11
N THR A 4 7.39 28.52 0.18
CA THR A 4 8.70 28.90 0.71
C THR A 4 8.64 29.00 2.23
N THR A 5 9.40 28.16 2.94
CA THR A 5 9.62 28.24 4.38
C THR A 5 10.62 29.36 4.70
N LYS A 6 10.12 30.59 4.85
CA LYS A 6 10.89 31.63 5.55
C LYS A 6 10.93 31.26 7.04
N SER A 7 12.13 31.17 7.62
CA SER A 7 12.31 31.02 9.07
C SER A 7 11.76 32.25 9.78
N MET A 8 10.95 32.05 10.81
CA MET A 8 10.34 33.13 11.59
C MET A 8 11.39 33.95 12.37
N PRO A 9 11.22 35.28 12.47
CA PRO A 9 12.05 36.13 13.32
C PRO A 9 11.84 35.82 14.82
N TYR A 10 12.91 35.94 15.59
CA TYR A 10 13.00 35.49 16.99
C TYR A 10 12.05 36.23 17.96
N ASP A 11 11.57 37.41 17.58
CA ASP A 11 10.65 38.21 18.42
C ASP A 11 9.23 37.64 18.45
N ALA A 12 8.87 36.78 17.47
CA ALA A 12 7.59 36.07 17.43
C ALA A 12 7.52 34.86 18.38
N TRP A 13 8.60 34.54 19.11
CA TRP A 13 8.72 33.34 19.94
C TRP A 13 8.12 33.48 21.35
N LYS A 14 7.62 34.66 21.73
CA LYS A 14 7.18 34.95 23.11
C LYS A 14 5.67 35.05 23.33
N ASP A 15 4.87 35.25 22.28
CA ASP A 15 3.44 35.51 22.45
C ASP A 15 2.58 34.31 22.04
N ASN A 16 1.99 33.65 23.03
CA ASN A 16 0.99 32.58 22.83
C ASN A 16 -0.24 33.07 22.05
N GLU A 17 -0.46 34.39 21.94
CA GLU A 17 -1.52 35.02 21.16
C GLU A 17 -1.42 34.72 19.66
N TYR A 18 -0.21 34.53 19.12
CA TYR A 18 -0.04 34.14 17.71
C TYR A 18 -0.54 32.71 17.46
N ILE A 19 -0.25 31.78 18.38
CA ILE A 19 -0.78 30.40 18.30
C ILE A 19 -2.30 30.43 18.37
N GLU A 20 -2.88 31.26 19.24
CA GLU A 20 -4.33 31.42 19.33
C GLU A 20 -4.95 32.02 18.07
N LYS A 21 -4.33 33.05 17.46
CA LYS A 21 -4.77 33.60 16.17
C LYS A 21 -4.65 32.58 15.04
N LEU A 22 -3.56 31.83 14.98
CA LEU A 22 -3.35 30.78 13.99
C LEU A 22 -4.38 29.65 14.15
N VAL A 23 -4.67 29.24 15.40
CA VAL A 23 -5.72 28.27 15.72
C VAL A 23 -7.11 28.80 15.35
N LYS A 24 -7.36 30.12 15.50
CA LYS A 24 -8.62 30.76 15.12
C LYS A 24 -8.78 30.83 13.60
N GLU A 25 -7.75 31.23 12.85
CA GLU A 25 -7.72 31.21 11.39
C GLU A 25 -7.83 29.77 10.82
N LEU A 26 -7.21 28.79 11.48
CA LEU A 26 -7.32 27.37 11.12
C LEU A 26 -8.71 26.80 11.41
N ARG A 27 -9.37 27.24 12.50
CA ARG A 27 -10.78 26.92 12.79
C ARG A 27 -11.74 27.59 11.82
N ASP A 28 -11.50 28.85 11.44
CA ASP A 28 -12.32 29.62 10.51
C ASP A 28 -12.22 29.08 9.07
N SER A 29 -11.08 28.48 8.69
CA SER A 29 -10.89 27.74 7.43
C SER A 29 -11.46 26.31 7.46
N GLY A 30 -12.13 25.90 8.54
CA GLY A 30 -12.76 24.58 8.67
C GLY A 30 -11.78 23.43 8.91
N THR A 31 -10.49 23.72 9.14
CA THR A 31 -9.49 22.70 9.44
C THR A 31 -9.38 22.47 10.94
N ASN A 32 -10.00 21.39 11.43
CA ASN A 32 -9.85 20.99 12.83
C ASN A 32 -8.39 20.58 13.10
N VAL A 33 -7.58 21.49 13.66
CA VAL A 33 -6.15 21.27 13.98
C VAL A 33 -5.94 20.01 14.85
N ILE A 34 -6.86 19.75 15.77
CA ILE A 34 -6.84 18.56 16.62
C ILE A 34 -7.05 17.28 15.79
N ILE A 35 -7.95 17.31 14.80
CA ILE A 35 -8.20 16.18 13.90
C ILE A 35 -6.98 15.96 13.00
N GLY A 36 -6.35 17.02 12.49
CA GLY A 36 -5.13 16.92 11.69
C GLY A 36 -3.95 16.31 12.46
N SER A 37 -3.73 16.74 13.70
CA SER A 37 -2.68 16.16 14.56
C SER A 37 -2.96 14.69 14.91
N LEU A 38 -4.22 14.34 15.17
CA LEU A 38 -4.62 12.95 15.44
C LEU A 38 -4.46 12.06 14.21
N ASP A 39 -4.86 12.55 13.04
CA ASP A 39 -4.70 11.86 11.75
C ASP A 39 -3.22 11.59 11.44
N HIS A 40 -2.37 12.61 11.63
CA HIS A 40 -0.92 12.46 11.48
C HIS A 40 -0.35 11.40 12.44
N LEU A 41 -0.80 11.37 13.70
CA LEU A 41 -0.37 10.36 14.68
C LEU A 41 -0.77 8.93 14.25
N ILE A 42 -2.01 8.75 13.80
CA ILE A 42 -2.52 7.45 13.35
C ILE A 42 -1.75 6.98 12.11
N ASN A 43 -1.56 7.83 11.11
CA ASN A 43 -0.84 7.46 9.88
C ASN A 43 0.65 7.27 10.11
N TRP A 44 1.25 8.01 11.06
CA TRP A 44 2.60 7.73 11.53
C TRP A 44 2.70 6.31 12.09
N GLY A 45 1.78 5.91 12.99
CA GLY A 45 1.73 4.55 13.53
C GLY A 45 1.60 3.50 12.43
N ARG A 46 0.59 3.63 11.57
CA ARG A 46 0.30 2.69 10.48
C ARG A 46 1.46 2.55 9.50
N SER A 47 2.07 3.66 9.09
CA SER A 47 3.14 3.65 8.07
C SER A 47 4.45 2.99 8.53
N ASN A 48 4.69 2.93 9.84
CA ASN A 48 5.90 2.38 10.45
C ASN A 48 5.72 0.94 10.99
N SER A 49 4.52 0.35 10.86
CA SER A 49 4.24 -1.00 11.36
C SER A 49 3.32 -1.77 10.41
N ILE A 50 3.68 -1.81 9.13
CA ILE A 50 2.87 -2.49 8.12
C ILE A 50 3.31 -3.95 8.04
N TRP A 51 2.40 -4.89 8.29
CA TRP A 51 2.73 -6.31 8.28
C TRP A 51 2.37 -7.01 6.97
N PRO A 52 3.33 -7.64 6.27
CA PRO A 52 3.08 -8.34 5.02
C PRO A 52 2.38 -9.69 5.25
N LEU A 53 1.42 -9.99 4.38
CA LEU A 53 0.95 -11.35 4.15
C LEU A 53 1.99 -12.09 3.31
N THR A 54 2.46 -13.24 3.80
CA THR A 54 3.42 -14.10 3.08
C THR A 54 2.78 -14.79 1.87
N PHE A 55 2.63 -14.06 0.77
CA PHE A 55 2.04 -14.59 -0.46
C PHE A 55 3.07 -14.73 -1.59
N ALA A 56 3.76 -15.86 -1.57
CA ALA A 56 4.80 -16.22 -2.55
C ALA A 56 4.32 -17.35 -3.46
N THR A 57 4.25 -17.10 -4.77
CA THR A 57 3.83 -18.11 -5.76
C THR A 57 4.95 -18.55 -6.69
N SER A 58 6.03 -17.77 -6.83
CA SER A 58 7.13 -18.05 -7.77
C SER A 58 8.47 -17.47 -7.27
N CYS A 59 9.39 -17.16 -8.18
CA CYS A 59 10.74 -16.68 -7.88
C CYS A 59 10.81 -15.38 -7.08
N CYS A 60 9.84 -14.48 -7.17
CA CYS A 60 9.85 -13.27 -6.33
C CYS A 60 9.67 -13.59 -4.83
N GLY A 61 9.19 -14.80 -4.50
CA GLY A 61 9.08 -15.28 -3.13
C GLY A 61 10.43 -15.51 -2.43
N ILE A 62 11.44 -16.05 -3.13
CA ILE A 62 12.76 -16.23 -2.51
C ILE A 62 13.44 -14.89 -2.26
N GLU A 63 13.17 -13.91 -3.11
CA GLU A 63 13.63 -12.55 -2.89
C GLU A 63 12.96 -11.94 -1.65
N PHE A 64 11.66 -12.21 -1.46
CA PHE A 64 10.95 -11.76 -0.27
C PHE A 64 11.52 -12.38 1.01
N VAL A 65 11.90 -13.65 0.98
CA VAL A 65 12.63 -14.27 2.10
C VAL A 65 13.98 -13.58 2.33
N SER A 66 14.65 -13.14 1.27
CA SER A 66 15.92 -12.41 1.36
C SER A 66 15.77 -11.03 2.03
N LEU A 67 14.59 -10.38 1.98
CA LEU A 67 14.32 -9.18 2.77
C LEU A 67 14.35 -9.43 4.28
N GLY A 68 13.90 -10.60 4.71
CA GLY A 68 13.94 -11.02 6.11
C GLY A 68 15.33 -11.47 6.58
N ALA A 69 16.29 -11.62 5.65
CA ALA A 69 17.64 -12.03 6.01
C ALA A 69 18.45 -10.87 6.57
N ALA A 70 19.49 -11.19 7.35
CA ALA A 70 20.34 -10.25 8.09
C ALA A 70 20.98 -9.14 7.23
N ARG A 71 21.12 -9.35 5.91
CA ARG A 71 21.72 -8.35 5.01
C ARG A 71 20.80 -7.15 4.75
N PHE A 72 19.50 -7.38 4.64
CA PHE A 72 18.52 -6.37 4.23
C PHE A 72 17.60 -5.95 5.38
N ASP A 73 17.37 -6.86 6.32
CA ASP A 73 16.68 -6.64 7.59
C ASP A 73 15.43 -5.74 7.50
N MET A 74 14.34 -6.32 7.01
CA MET A 74 13.04 -5.62 7.00
C MET A 74 12.53 -5.27 8.41
N ALA A 75 13.11 -5.83 9.48
CA ALA A 75 12.72 -5.51 10.86
C ALA A 75 13.03 -4.07 11.26
N ARG A 76 14.05 -3.48 10.63
CA ARG A 76 14.42 -2.09 10.87
C ARG A 76 13.25 -1.10 10.67
N PHE A 77 12.31 -1.44 9.80
CA PHE A 77 11.17 -0.59 9.45
C PHE A 77 9.84 -1.03 10.09
N GLY A 78 9.87 -2.04 10.98
CA GLY A 78 8.65 -2.60 11.60
C GLY A 78 7.85 -3.51 10.68
N TRP A 79 8.47 -4.05 9.63
CA TRP A 79 7.85 -4.93 8.64
C TRP A 79 8.21 -6.42 8.85
N GLU A 80 8.94 -6.77 9.91
CA GLU A 80 9.46 -8.12 10.12
C GLU A 80 8.42 -9.21 10.29
N VAL A 81 7.23 -8.80 10.72
CA VAL A 81 6.18 -9.75 11.09
C VAL A 81 5.42 -10.18 9.84
N ALA A 82 6.05 -11.05 9.06
CA ALA A 82 5.44 -11.65 7.90
C ALA A 82 4.42 -12.72 8.36
N ARG A 83 3.14 -12.35 8.38
CA ARG A 83 2.07 -13.22 8.89
C ARG A 83 1.60 -14.17 7.80
N ALA A 84 1.41 -15.44 8.17
CA ALA A 84 0.75 -16.44 7.32
C ALA A 84 -0.78 -16.34 7.35
N SER A 85 -1.34 -15.56 8.29
CA SER A 85 -2.78 -15.36 8.43
C SER A 85 -3.19 -14.04 7.77
N PRO A 86 -4.12 -14.05 6.79
CA PRO A 86 -4.61 -12.82 6.17
C PRO A 86 -5.35 -11.92 7.16
N ARG A 87 -5.89 -12.45 8.27
CA ARG A 87 -6.61 -11.63 9.25
C ARG A 87 -5.71 -10.76 10.13
N GLN A 88 -4.40 -11.01 10.11
CA GLN A 88 -3.41 -10.29 10.91
C GLN A 88 -2.48 -9.42 10.06
N ALA A 89 -2.58 -9.50 8.73
CA ALA A 89 -1.74 -8.74 7.83
C ALA A 89 -2.44 -7.45 7.40
N ASP A 90 -1.65 -6.41 7.14
CA ASP A 90 -2.16 -5.10 6.68
C ASP A 90 -2.03 -4.95 5.16
N PHE A 91 -1.08 -5.66 4.54
CA PHE A 91 -0.93 -5.65 3.08
C PHE A 91 -0.61 -7.02 2.53
N ILE A 92 -1.05 -7.24 1.29
CA ILE A 92 -0.68 -8.41 0.51
C ILE A 92 0.39 -8.01 -0.52
N MET A 93 1.52 -8.69 -0.44
CA MET A 93 2.57 -8.55 -1.42
C MET A 93 2.49 -9.74 -2.37
N VAL A 94 2.08 -9.49 -3.62
CA VAL A 94 1.97 -10.56 -4.60
C VAL A 94 3.32 -10.80 -5.24
N ALA A 95 4.03 -11.79 -4.70
CA ALA A 95 5.40 -12.13 -5.09
C ALA A 95 5.43 -13.35 -6.02
N GLY A 96 5.07 -13.13 -7.28
CA GLY A 96 5.23 -14.14 -8.33
C GLY A 96 4.12 -14.16 -9.37
N THR A 97 4.12 -15.23 -10.16
CA THR A 97 3.13 -15.45 -11.22
C THR A 97 1.81 -15.92 -10.62
N ILE A 98 0.69 -15.36 -11.09
CA ILE A 98 -0.65 -15.84 -10.75
C ILE A 98 -1.18 -16.64 -11.92
N VAL A 99 -1.59 -17.88 -11.63
CA VAL A 99 -2.28 -18.73 -12.59
C VAL A 99 -3.79 -18.61 -12.41
N HIS A 100 -4.57 -18.91 -13.45
CA HIS A 100 -6.04 -18.82 -13.40
C HIS A 100 -6.64 -19.60 -12.23
N ARG A 101 -6.04 -20.76 -11.89
CA ARG A 101 -6.43 -21.56 -10.72
C ARG A 101 -6.18 -20.86 -9.38
N MET A 102 -5.15 -20.02 -9.31
CA MET A 102 -4.75 -19.30 -8.10
C MET A 102 -5.50 -17.97 -7.95
N ALA A 103 -6.01 -17.40 -9.04
CA ALA A 103 -6.80 -16.15 -9.04
C ALA A 103 -7.94 -16.13 -8.00
N PRO A 104 -8.85 -17.13 -7.92
CA PRO A 104 -9.92 -17.12 -6.93
C PRO A 104 -9.40 -17.26 -5.48
N VAL A 105 -8.26 -17.92 -5.29
CA VAL A 105 -7.62 -18.06 -3.96
C VAL A 105 -7.03 -16.73 -3.52
N LEU A 106 -6.30 -16.05 -4.42
CA LEU A 106 -5.77 -14.70 -4.19
C LEU A 106 -6.91 -13.74 -3.83
N ARG A 107 -8.03 -13.83 -4.55
CA ARG A 107 -9.18 -12.98 -4.26
C ARG A 107 -9.75 -13.22 -2.87
N ARG A 108 -9.96 -14.48 -2.51
CA ARG A 108 -10.43 -14.87 -1.17
C ARG A 108 -9.50 -14.37 -0.07
N LEU A 109 -8.19 -14.43 -0.26
CA LEU A 109 -7.22 -13.90 0.72
C LEU A 109 -7.35 -12.39 0.88
N TYR A 110 -7.51 -11.67 -0.23
CA TYR A 110 -7.71 -10.23 -0.20
C TYR A 110 -9.02 -9.82 0.50
N ASP A 111 -10.09 -10.61 0.33
CA ASP A 111 -11.36 -10.37 1.01
C ASP A 111 -11.30 -10.63 2.52
N GLN A 112 -10.36 -11.48 2.96
CA GLN A 112 -10.16 -11.80 4.38
C GLN A 112 -9.25 -10.81 5.13
N LEU A 113 -8.57 -9.90 4.43
CA LEU A 113 -7.76 -8.84 5.03
C LEU A 113 -8.67 -7.82 5.73
N ALA A 114 -8.25 -7.37 6.92
CA ALA A 114 -8.92 -6.30 7.64
C ALA A 114 -8.75 -4.96 6.90
N GLU A 115 -9.74 -4.08 6.98
CA GLU A 115 -9.60 -2.70 6.53
C GLU A 115 -8.80 -1.94 7.60
N PRO A 116 -7.75 -1.18 7.26
CA PRO A 116 -7.28 -0.78 5.92
C PRO A 116 -6.27 -1.76 5.29
N LYS A 117 -6.52 -2.17 4.05
CA LYS A 117 -5.70 -3.16 3.32
C LYS A 117 -5.01 -2.56 2.10
N TYR A 118 -3.78 -3.02 1.85
CA TYR A 118 -2.97 -2.58 0.71
C TYR A 118 -2.46 -3.75 -0.13
N VAL A 119 -2.11 -3.46 -1.39
CA VAL A 119 -1.61 -4.45 -2.34
C VAL A 119 -0.35 -3.95 -3.03
N ILE A 120 0.72 -4.74 -2.99
CA ILE A 120 1.94 -4.50 -3.77
C ILE A 120 2.07 -5.60 -4.83
N ALA A 121 2.15 -5.21 -6.11
CA ALA A 121 2.47 -6.13 -7.20
C ALA A 121 3.99 -6.19 -7.38
N CYS A 122 4.59 -7.36 -7.13
CA CYS A 122 6.03 -7.55 -7.17
C CYS A 122 6.46 -8.44 -8.35
N GLY A 123 7.24 -7.85 -9.24
CA GLY A 123 7.84 -8.53 -10.39
C GLY A 123 7.00 -8.45 -11.67
N GLY A 124 7.66 -8.68 -12.81
CA GLY A 124 7.03 -8.56 -14.13
C GLY A 124 5.83 -9.48 -14.33
N CYS A 125 5.85 -10.66 -13.70
CA CYS A 125 4.74 -11.62 -13.73
C CYS A 125 3.48 -11.09 -13.05
N ALA A 126 3.63 -10.42 -11.91
CA ALA A 126 2.54 -9.84 -11.14
C ALA A 126 1.89 -8.64 -11.85
N ILE A 127 2.73 -7.83 -12.52
CA ILE A 127 2.30 -6.59 -13.18
C ILE A 127 1.65 -6.86 -14.54
N SER A 128 2.24 -7.72 -15.37
CA SER A 128 1.90 -7.82 -16.80
C SER A 128 1.93 -9.26 -17.36
N GLY A 129 1.99 -10.27 -16.49
CA GLY A 129 2.24 -11.67 -16.86
C GLY A 129 3.71 -11.97 -17.18
N GLY A 130 4.53 -10.94 -17.39
CA GLY A 130 5.98 -11.03 -17.55
C GLY A 130 6.38 -11.92 -18.73
N PRO A 131 7.39 -12.80 -18.59
CA PRO A 131 7.79 -13.71 -19.67
C PRO A 131 6.69 -14.73 -20.03
N PHE A 132 5.71 -14.94 -19.14
CA PHE A 132 4.63 -15.90 -19.32
C PHE A 132 3.36 -15.28 -19.92
N ARG A 133 3.43 -14.04 -20.42
CA ARG A 133 2.30 -13.32 -21.04
C ARG A 133 1.60 -14.08 -22.17
N LYS A 134 2.33 -14.95 -22.90
CA LYS A 134 1.78 -15.76 -24.00
C LYS A 134 1.28 -17.14 -23.55
N SER A 135 1.32 -17.45 -22.25
CA SER A 135 0.92 -18.76 -21.75
C SER A 135 -0.57 -18.81 -21.45
N TYR A 136 -1.20 -19.96 -21.71
CA TYR A 136 -2.65 -20.15 -21.64
C TYR A 136 -3.24 -20.08 -20.21
N HIS A 137 -2.41 -20.18 -19.17
CA HIS A 137 -2.87 -20.37 -17.80
C HIS A 137 -2.43 -19.26 -16.84
N VAL A 138 -1.71 -18.25 -17.30
CA VAL A 138 -1.23 -17.14 -16.47
C VAL A 138 -2.15 -15.93 -16.61
N ALA A 139 -2.46 -15.30 -15.48
CA ALA A 139 -3.18 -14.03 -15.46
C ALA A 139 -2.27 -12.91 -15.99
N MET A 140 -2.83 -12.07 -16.86
CA MET A 140 -2.09 -11.01 -17.55
C MET A 140 -1.73 -9.84 -16.64
N GLY A 141 -2.44 -9.68 -15.52
CA GLY A 141 -2.14 -8.71 -14.49
C GLY A 141 -2.92 -9.06 -13.23
N ILE A 142 -2.38 -8.69 -12.07
CA ILE A 142 -3.11 -8.82 -10.80
C ILE A 142 -4.16 -7.72 -10.64
N GLU A 143 -3.93 -6.59 -11.32
CA GLU A 143 -4.87 -5.47 -11.32
C GLU A 143 -6.27 -5.88 -11.79
N ASP A 144 -6.39 -6.90 -12.65
CA ASP A 144 -7.68 -7.45 -13.08
C ASP A 144 -8.40 -8.27 -11.98
N ILE A 145 -7.68 -8.68 -10.91
CA ILE A 145 -8.23 -9.49 -9.81
C ILE A 145 -8.36 -8.69 -8.50
N ILE A 146 -7.39 -7.84 -8.16
CA ILE A 146 -7.41 -7.00 -6.96
C ILE A 146 -6.81 -5.63 -7.25
N PRO A 147 -7.27 -4.54 -6.61
CA PRO A 147 -6.69 -3.21 -6.82
C PRO A 147 -5.25 -3.19 -6.31
N VAL A 148 -4.32 -2.61 -7.07
CA VAL A 148 -2.90 -2.53 -6.72
C VAL A 148 -2.53 -1.11 -6.30
N ASP A 149 -1.81 -0.97 -5.18
CA ASP A 149 -1.36 0.33 -4.68
C ASP A 149 0.02 0.74 -5.23
N VAL A 150 0.94 -0.21 -5.27
CA VAL A 150 2.34 0.00 -5.67
C VAL A 150 2.81 -1.13 -6.58
N PHE A 151 3.46 -0.76 -7.67
CA PHE A 151 4.09 -1.69 -8.61
C PHE A 151 5.61 -1.69 -8.42
N VAL A 152 6.21 -2.87 -8.29
CA VAL A 152 7.66 -3.06 -8.17
C VAL A 152 8.16 -3.89 -9.37
N PRO A 153 8.72 -3.26 -10.41
CA PRO A 153 9.19 -3.98 -11.60
C PRO A 153 10.49 -4.75 -11.32
N GLY A 154 10.62 -5.95 -11.91
CA GLY A 154 11.82 -6.79 -11.83
C GLY A 154 11.54 -8.27 -12.16
N CYS A 155 12.58 -9.10 -12.31
CA CYS A 155 12.42 -10.53 -12.58
C CYS A 155 13.60 -11.40 -12.06
N PRO A 156 13.70 -11.64 -10.74
CA PRO A 156 13.02 -10.94 -9.65
C PRO A 156 13.60 -9.52 -9.45
N PRO A 157 12.83 -8.58 -8.86
CA PRO A 157 13.40 -7.30 -8.44
C PRO A 157 14.47 -7.55 -7.38
N ARG A 158 15.53 -6.74 -7.30
CA ARG A 158 16.50 -6.88 -6.21
C ARG A 158 15.87 -6.54 -4.86
N PRO A 159 16.42 -7.02 -3.72
CA PRO A 159 15.79 -6.80 -2.42
C PRO A 159 15.76 -5.30 -2.09
N GLU A 160 16.76 -4.52 -2.51
CA GLU A 160 16.78 -3.07 -2.30
C GLU A 160 15.62 -2.36 -3.04
N ALA A 161 15.31 -2.80 -4.27
CA ALA A 161 14.20 -2.25 -5.05
C ALA A 161 12.86 -2.60 -4.40
N MET A 162 12.78 -3.76 -3.76
CA MET A 162 11.59 -4.23 -3.06
C MET A 162 11.35 -3.45 -1.77
N ILE A 163 12.41 -3.17 -0.99
CA ILE A 163 12.37 -2.25 0.15
C ILE A 163 11.87 -0.89 -0.31
N TYR A 164 12.38 -0.37 -1.43
CA TYR A 164 11.95 0.91 -1.97
C TYR A 164 10.44 0.93 -2.30
N GLY A 165 9.91 -0.16 -2.86
CA GLY A 165 8.48 -0.33 -3.09
C GLY A 165 7.65 -0.27 -1.81
N ILE A 166 8.10 -0.93 -0.74
CA ILE A 166 7.41 -0.88 0.56
C ILE A 166 7.55 0.52 1.19
N MET A 167 8.71 1.18 1.06
CA MET A 167 8.87 2.57 1.49
C MET A 167 7.92 3.53 0.76
N GLN A 168 7.66 3.29 -0.53
CA GLN A 168 6.71 4.06 -1.32
C GLN A 168 5.28 3.86 -0.80
N LEU A 169 4.92 2.63 -0.42
CA LEU A 169 3.64 2.35 0.25
C LEU A 169 3.55 3.10 1.60
N SER A 170 4.59 3.06 2.44
CA SER A 170 4.62 3.82 3.69
C SER A 170 4.45 5.33 3.48
N ARG A 171 5.04 5.89 2.42
CA ARG A 171 4.84 7.31 2.05
C ARG A 171 3.40 7.59 1.61
N LYS A 172 2.79 6.68 0.86
CA LYS A 172 1.37 6.79 0.46
C LYS A 172 0.48 6.84 1.69
N ILE A 173 0.69 5.95 2.66
CA ILE A 173 -0.06 5.88 3.93
C ILE A 173 0.09 7.17 4.76
N LYS A 174 1.29 7.77 4.80
CA LYS A 174 1.51 9.02 5.55
C LYS A 174 0.70 10.21 5.04
N VAL A 175 0.34 10.20 3.76
CA VAL A 175 -0.41 11.29 3.10
C VAL A 175 -1.93 11.04 3.16
N GLU A 176 -2.36 9.85 3.56
CA GLU A 176 -3.78 9.54 3.70
C GLU A 176 -4.45 10.42 4.76
N LYS A 177 -5.76 10.68 4.60
CA LYS A 177 -6.61 11.31 5.59
C LYS A 177 -7.53 10.26 6.18
N PHE A 178 -7.32 9.91 7.44
CA PHE A 178 -8.09 8.86 8.12
C PHE A 178 -9.53 9.30 8.42
N PHE A 179 -9.72 10.54 8.88
CA PHE A 179 -11.04 11.09 9.27
C PHE A 179 -11.74 11.92 8.19
N GLY A 180 -11.06 12.25 7.08
CA GLY A 180 -11.49 13.26 6.10
C GLY A 180 -12.51 12.83 5.04
N GLY A 181 -13.17 11.69 5.21
CA GLY A 181 -14.11 11.14 4.23
C GLY A 181 -13.43 10.20 3.24
N VAL A 182 -13.84 8.93 3.31
CA VAL A 182 -13.57 7.84 2.36
C VAL A 182 -12.25 7.97 1.57
N ASN A 183 -11.13 7.70 2.25
CA ASN A 183 -10.00 7.01 1.61
C ASN A 183 -10.33 5.53 1.32
N ARG A 184 -11.60 5.26 1.00
CA ARG A 184 -11.99 4.07 0.27
C ARG A 184 -11.53 4.33 -1.17
N GLN A 185 -10.35 3.79 -1.51
CA GLN A 185 -10.27 3.08 -2.79
C GLN A 185 -11.19 1.87 -2.69
N GLU A 186 -12.51 2.11 -2.80
CA GLU A 186 -13.45 1.02 -2.91
C GLU A 186 -14.17 1.03 -4.24
N LYS A 187 -14.34 -0.14 -4.84
CA LYS A 187 -13.80 -1.45 -4.47
C LYS A 187 -13.74 -2.23 -5.76
N GLN A 188 -13.23 -3.43 -5.59
CA GLN A 188 -13.38 -4.51 -6.52
C GLN A 188 -14.83 -4.69 -7.05
N GLU A 189 -15.88 -3.94 -6.66
CA GLU A 189 -17.28 -3.95 -7.15
C GLU A 189 -17.62 -2.83 -8.14
N LYS A 190 -17.02 -1.63 -8.08
CA LYS A 190 -16.80 -0.84 -9.33
C LYS A 190 -15.95 -1.58 -10.37
N PHE A 191 -15.40 -2.70 -9.93
CA PHE A 191 -14.52 -3.60 -10.62
C PHE A 191 -15.16 -4.99 -10.83
N LEU A 192 -16.23 -5.40 -10.13
CA LEU A 192 -16.89 -6.73 -10.19
C LEU A 192 -18.38 -6.58 -10.54
N GLU A 193 -19.00 -5.45 -10.21
CA GLU A 193 -20.18 -4.94 -10.93
C GLU A 193 -19.77 -4.35 -12.29
N SER A 194 -18.46 -4.14 -12.54
CA SER A 194 -17.88 -3.96 -13.89
C SER A 194 -17.21 -5.23 -14.47
N HIS A 195 -17.00 -6.30 -13.69
CA HIS A 195 -16.45 -7.58 -14.16
C HIS A 195 -17.00 -8.77 -13.35
N PRO A 196 -18.19 -9.30 -13.70
CA PRO A 196 -18.73 -10.51 -13.09
C PRO A 196 -17.94 -11.74 -13.57
N ILE A 197 -17.86 -12.80 -12.75
CA ILE A 197 -17.12 -14.02 -13.12
C ILE A 197 -18.09 -15.19 -13.26
N GLU A 198 -18.49 -15.49 -14.49
CA GLU A 198 -18.70 -16.86 -14.96
C GLU A 198 -18.16 -17.01 -16.39
N GLY A 199 -17.01 -17.67 -16.53
CA GLY A 199 -16.50 -18.13 -17.83
C GLY A 199 -15.87 -17.09 -18.78
N ILE A 200 -15.41 -15.93 -18.28
CA ILE A 200 -14.62 -14.86 -18.96
C ILE A 200 -15.02 -14.55 -20.41
N ASP A 201 -15.65 -13.39 -20.63
CA ASP A 201 -15.24 -12.44 -21.68
C ASP A 201 -16.07 -11.15 -21.62
N ASP A 202 -15.39 -10.00 -21.51
CA ASP A 202 -16.02 -8.67 -21.66
C ASP A 202 -15.19 -7.79 -22.62
N ASN A 203 -15.15 -8.22 -23.89
CA ASN A 203 -14.63 -7.56 -25.11
C ASN A 203 -13.15 -7.82 -25.52
N LYS A 204 -12.90 -9.03 -26.04
CA LYS A 204 -11.70 -9.54 -26.78
C LYS A 204 -10.48 -10.01 -25.99
#